data_AF-A0A1Y5GN45-F1
#
_entry.id   AF-A0A1Y5GN45-F1
#
_cell.length_a   1.000
_cell.length_b   1.000
_cell.length_c   1.000
_cell.angle_alpha   90.00
_cell.angle_beta   90.00
_cell.angle_gamma   90.00
#
_symmetry.space_group_name_H-M   'P 1'
#
loop_
_entity.id
_entity.type
_entity.pdbx_description
1 polymer ?
#
loop_
_entity_poly.entity_id
_entity_poly.type
_entity_poly.pdbx_seq_one_letter_code
_entity_poly.pdbx_strand_id
1 'polypeptide(L)'
;MIKLIPILIGGVTLFASNANALEFSAVAETPLTTSEATAFDNSISLAKGIEAGSNEDAMEEASVECPNDNHPSFVVDRIKANSYWLSGSTGTADKRFSGEVHYTIKCTFTHGKQR
;
A
#
# COMPACT_ATOMS: atom_id res chain seq x y z
N MET A 1 23.52 65.43 -36.43
CA MET A 1 23.31 66.11 -35.13
C MET A 1 22.64 65.14 -34.18
N ILE A 2 23.33 64.79 -33.11
CA ILE A 2 22.89 63.86 -32.06
C ILE A 2 22.01 64.64 -31.08
N LYS A 3 20.86 64.09 -30.69
CA LYS A 3 20.14 64.49 -29.45
C LYS A 3 19.74 63.23 -28.68
N LEU A 4 20.33 63.08 -27.49
CA LEU A 4 19.98 62.10 -26.46
C LEU A 4 18.81 62.62 -25.57
N ILE A 5 17.80 61.75 -25.37
CA ILE A 5 17.23 61.18 -24.10
C ILE A 5 16.82 62.17 -22.95
N PRO A 6 15.60 62.10 -22.31
CA PRO A 6 15.25 61.14 -21.22
C PRO A 6 13.80 60.57 -21.22
N ILE A 7 13.59 59.26 -21.00
CA ILE A 7 13.32 58.47 -19.75
C ILE A 7 11.95 58.75 -19.08
N LEU A 8 11.33 57.68 -18.57
CA LEU A 8 10.19 57.54 -17.61
C LEU A 8 8.83 57.25 -18.30
N ILE A 9 8.01 56.24 -17.97
CA ILE A 9 7.87 55.30 -16.85
C ILE A 9 6.96 54.14 -17.33
N GLY A 10 7.22 52.94 -16.83
CA GLY A 10 6.14 52.10 -16.28
C GLY A 10 5.40 51.19 -17.24
N GLY A 11 5.80 49.92 -17.21
CA GLY A 11 5.01 48.84 -17.80
C GLY A 11 5.75 47.53 -17.75
N VAL A 12 6.31 47.16 -16.59
CA VAL A 12 6.71 45.77 -16.35
C VAL A 12 5.42 44.96 -16.36
N THR A 13 5.04 44.45 -17.52
CA THR A 13 4.03 43.41 -17.64
C THR A 13 4.69 42.12 -17.19
N LEU A 14 4.66 41.90 -15.88
CA LEU A 14 4.80 40.58 -15.29
C LEU A 14 3.62 39.76 -15.82
N PHE A 15 3.83 39.04 -16.93
CA PHE A 15 2.95 37.94 -17.29
C PHE A 15 3.13 36.87 -16.23
N ALA A 16 2.34 36.96 -15.16
CA ALA A 16 2.13 35.86 -14.24
C ALA A 16 1.49 34.74 -15.04
N SER A 17 2.33 33.85 -15.58
CA SER A 17 1.91 32.57 -16.10
C SER A 17 1.40 31.75 -14.92
N ASN A 18 0.13 31.96 -14.56
CA ASN A 18 -0.63 31.03 -13.74
C ASN A 18 -0.88 29.79 -14.60
N ALA A 19 0.18 29.00 -14.79
CA ALA A 19 0.07 27.64 -15.28
C ALA A 19 -0.66 26.86 -14.19
N ASN A 20 -1.98 26.88 -14.24
CA ASN A 20 -2.81 25.92 -13.53
C ASN A 20 -2.46 24.57 -14.15
N ALA A 21 -1.55 23.83 -13.51
CA ALA A 21 -1.29 22.45 -13.85
C ALA A 21 -2.59 21.69 -13.61
N LEU A 22 -3.25 21.32 -14.71
CA LEU A 22 -4.46 20.52 -14.69
C LEU A 22 -4.05 19.09 -14.34
N GLU A 23 -4.15 18.74 -13.05
CA GLU A 23 -3.92 17.37 -12.59
C GLU A 23 -5.03 16.48 -13.14
N PHE A 24 -4.75 15.78 -14.24
CA PHE A 24 -5.57 14.67 -14.68
C PHE A 24 -5.12 13.39 -13.98
N SER A 25 -5.99 12.80 -13.16
CA SER A 25 -5.82 11.43 -12.69
C SER A 25 -6.40 10.48 -13.75
N ALA A 26 -5.53 9.75 -14.43
CA ALA A 26 -5.93 8.66 -15.32
C ALA A 26 -5.55 7.33 -14.66
N VAL A 27 -6.56 6.51 -14.36
CA VAL A 27 -6.35 5.16 -13.82
C VAL A 27 -6.43 4.18 -14.99
N ALA A 28 -5.29 3.58 -15.35
CA ALA A 28 -5.22 2.47 -16.30
C ALA A 28 -5.12 1.17 -15.50
N GLU A 29 -6.23 0.44 -15.39
CA GLU A 29 -6.21 -0.90 -14.80
C GLU A 29 -5.66 -1.90 -15.83
N THR A 30 -4.50 -2.48 -15.54
CA THR A 30 -3.94 -3.58 -16.34
C THR A 30 -4.25 -4.91 -15.66
N PRO A 31 -4.65 -5.96 -16.41
CA PRO A 31 -4.80 -7.30 -15.86
C PRO A 31 -3.50 -7.77 -15.18
N LEU A 32 -3.62 -8.52 -14.10
CA LEU A 32 -2.47 -9.09 -13.41
C LEU A 32 -1.67 -9.97 -14.37
N THR A 33 -0.36 -9.80 -14.37
CA THR A 33 0.53 -10.77 -15.03
C THR A 33 0.45 -12.13 -14.32
N THR A 34 0.76 -13.25 -14.99
CA THR A 34 0.68 -14.58 -14.36
C THR A 34 1.45 -14.67 -13.04
N SER A 35 2.64 -14.08 -12.97
CA SER A 35 3.45 -14.04 -11.75
C SER A 35 2.82 -13.22 -10.62
N GLU A 36 2.13 -12.14 -10.97
CA GLU A 36 1.43 -11.28 -10.02
C GLU A 36 0.15 -11.93 -9.50
N ALA A 37 -0.59 -12.61 -10.39
CA ALA A 37 -1.74 -13.43 -10.04
C ALA A 37 -1.33 -14.56 -9.08
N THR A 38 -0.24 -15.28 -9.35
CA THR A 38 0.29 -16.31 -8.43
C THR A 38 0.64 -15.72 -7.07
N ALA A 39 1.29 -14.56 -7.02
CA ALA A 39 1.61 -13.91 -5.74
C ALA A 39 0.34 -13.53 -4.97
N PHE A 40 -0.67 -13.01 -5.67
CA PHE A 40 -1.95 -12.65 -5.08
C PHE A 40 -2.74 -13.88 -4.57
N ASP A 41 -2.80 -14.96 -5.35
CA ASP A 41 -3.46 -16.20 -4.98
C ASP A 41 -2.80 -16.86 -3.76
N ASN A 42 -1.47 -16.84 -3.70
CA ASN A 42 -0.72 -17.29 -2.52
C ASN A 42 -1.10 -16.47 -1.28
N SER A 43 -1.25 -15.16 -1.42
CA SER A 43 -1.69 -14.29 -0.31
C SER A 43 -3.15 -14.52 0.08
N ILE A 44 -4.03 -14.88 -0.85
CA ILE A 44 -5.39 -15.33 -0.52
C ILE A 44 -5.35 -16.62 0.30
N SER A 45 -4.50 -17.58 -0.09
CA SER A 45 -4.34 -18.82 0.67
C SER A 45 -3.80 -18.55 2.08
N LEU A 46 -2.84 -17.64 2.21
CA LEU A 46 -2.30 -17.21 3.50
C LEU A 46 -3.38 -16.55 4.36
N ALA A 47 -4.14 -15.60 3.80
CA ALA A 47 -5.22 -14.92 4.48
C ALA A 47 -6.27 -15.90 5.03
N LYS A 48 -6.67 -16.90 4.24
CA LYS A 48 -7.59 -17.96 4.69
C LYS A 48 -7.01 -18.77 5.85
N GLY A 49 -5.72 -19.07 5.83
CA GLY A 49 -5.04 -19.76 6.92
C GLY A 49 -5.01 -18.93 8.21
N ILE A 50 -4.82 -17.61 8.09
CA ILE A 50 -4.88 -16.66 9.21
C ILE A 50 -6.30 -16.60 9.80
N GLU A 51 -7.34 -16.41 8.96
CA GLU A 51 -8.74 -16.38 9.42
C GLU A 51 -9.17 -17.69 10.09
N ALA A 52 -8.67 -18.82 9.60
CA ALA A 52 -8.93 -20.14 10.18
C ALA A 52 -8.16 -20.40 11.49
N GLY A 53 -7.23 -19.52 11.89
CA GLY A 53 -6.34 -19.73 13.03
C GLY A 53 -5.36 -20.88 12.83
N SER A 54 -5.04 -21.23 11.58
CA SER A 54 -4.12 -22.32 11.23
C SER A 54 -2.74 -21.82 10.76
N ASN A 55 -2.54 -20.50 10.73
CA ASN A 55 -1.24 -19.90 10.43
C ASN A 55 -0.43 -19.77 11.74
N GLU A 56 0.69 -20.48 11.82
CA GLU A 56 1.53 -20.56 13.03
C GLU A 56 2.08 -19.19 13.44
N ASP A 57 2.57 -18.39 12.49
CA ASP A 57 3.13 -17.06 12.75
C ASP A 57 2.08 -16.11 13.36
N ALA A 58 0.86 -16.08 12.80
CA ALA A 58 -0.23 -15.26 13.33
C ALA A 58 -0.70 -15.73 14.71
N MET A 59 -0.68 -17.05 14.95
CA MET A 59 -1.00 -17.63 16.27
C MET A 59 0.08 -17.32 17.31
N GLU A 60 1.35 -17.29 16.91
CA GLU A 60 2.46 -16.88 17.78
C GLU A 60 2.32 -15.40 18.17
N GLU A 61 2.06 -14.51 17.20
CA GLU A 61 1.79 -13.10 17.47
C GLU A 61 0.59 -12.92 18.42
N ALA A 62 -0.50 -13.67 18.16
CA ALA A 62 -1.68 -13.63 19.02
C ALA A 62 -1.43 -14.15 20.44
N SER A 63 -0.48 -15.07 20.63
CA SER A 63 -0.13 -15.58 21.96
C SER A 63 0.56 -14.54 22.85
N VAL A 64 1.23 -13.56 22.22
CA VAL A 64 1.86 -12.43 22.92
C VAL A 64 0.83 -11.36 23.25
N GLU A 65 -0.11 -11.09 22.33
CA GLU A 65 -1.09 -10.00 22.44
C GLU A 65 -2.37 -10.39 23.21
N CYS A 66 -2.76 -11.66 23.22
CA CYS A 66 -3.92 -12.15 23.96
C CYS A 66 -3.50 -12.85 25.28
N PRO A 67 -3.96 -12.35 26.46
CA PRO A 67 -3.78 -13.03 27.74
C PRO A 67 -4.30 -14.48 27.72
N ASN A 68 -3.70 -15.36 28.53
CA ASN A 68 -3.91 -16.82 28.53
C ASN A 68 -5.37 -17.33 28.57
N ASP A 69 -6.32 -16.53 29.07
CA ASP A 69 -7.75 -16.89 29.17
C ASP A 69 -8.60 -16.44 27.96
N ASN A 70 -7.99 -15.72 27.01
CA ASN A 70 -8.66 -15.21 25.82
C ASN A 70 -8.41 -16.13 24.63
N HIS A 71 -9.47 -16.34 23.84
CA HIS A 71 -9.32 -16.96 22.53
C HIS A 71 -9.06 -15.89 21.47
N PRO A 72 -7.93 -15.98 20.72
CA PRO A 72 -7.69 -15.11 19.60
C PRO A 72 -8.61 -15.48 18.44
N SER A 73 -9.03 -14.46 17.70
CA SER A 73 -9.72 -14.57 16.43
C SER A 73 -9.13 -13.54 15.48
N PHE A 74 -9.08 -13.87 14.19
CA PHE A 74 -8.43 -13.04 13.19
C PHE A 74 -9.47 -12.52 12.22
N VAL A 75 -9.32 -11.26 11.81
CA VAL A 75 -10.11 -10.65 10.75
C VAL A 75 -9.16 -10.11 9.71
N VAL A 76 -9.18 -10.65 8.50
CA VAL A 76 -8.38 -10.11 7.40
C VAL A 76 -9.08 -8.86 6.86
N ASP A 77 -8.36 -7.75 6.90
CA ASP A 77 -8.89 -6.45 6.49
C ASP A 77 -8.72 -6.23 4.99
N ARG A 78 -7.54 -6.58 4.46
CA ARG A 78 -7.23 -6.48 3.04
C ARG A 78 -6.02 -7.32 2.66
N ILE A 79 -5.99 -7.69 1.39
CA ILE A 79 -4.82 -8.28 0.72
C ILE A 79 -4.34 -7.28 -0.33
N LYS A 80 -3.05 -6.95 -0.31
CA LYS A 80 -2.43 -6.01 -1.24
C LYS A 80 -1.38 -6.72 -2.07
N ALA A 81 -1.52 -6.71 -3.40
CA ALA A 81 -0.44 -7.10 -4.30
C ALA A 81 0.59 -5.96 -4.40
N ASN A 82 1.85 -6.31 -4.26
CA ASN A 82 2.98 -5.40 -4.36
C ASN A 82 3.91 -5.86 -5.50
N SER A 83 4.64 -4.92 -6.09
CA SER A 83 5.76 -5.26 -6.96
C SER A 83 6.95 -4.38 -6.65
N TYR A 84 8.15 -4.93 -6.78
CA TYR A 84 9.40 -4.25 -6.49
C TYR A 84 10.52 -4.72 -7.42
N TRP A 85 11.52 -3.88 -7.58
CA TRP A 85 12.72 -4.19 -8.36
C TRP A 85 13.86 -4.52 -7.42
N LEU A 86 14.65 -5.54 -7.76
CA LEU A 86 15.87 -5.83 -7.02
C LEU A 86 16.90 -4.72 -7.24
N SER A 87 17.71 -4.42 -6.22
CA SER A 87 18.82 -3.49 -6.34
C SER A 87 19.79 -3.92 -7.44
N GLY A 88 20.10 -3.02 -8.36
CA GLY A 88 20.95 -3.31 -9.52
C GLY A 88 20.23 -4.00 -10.68
N SER A 89 18.89 -3.96 -10.72
CA SER A 89 18.11 -4.57 -11.80
C SER A 89 18.52 -4.07 -13.18
N THR A 90 18.64 -4.98 -14.14
CA THR A 90 19.00 -4.68 -15.54
C THR A 90 17.87 -5.02 -16.52
N GLY A 91 16.86 -5.78 -16.09
CA GLY A 91 15.74 -6.16 -16.95
C GLY A 91 14.51 -6.66 -16.20
N THR A 92 13.43 -6.91 -16.93
CA THR A 92 12.11 -7.28 -16.40
C THR A 92 12.09 -8.57 -15.57
N ALA A 93 13.06 -9.46 -15.76
CA ALA A 93 13.25 -10.66 -14.95
C ALA A 93 13.62 -10.36 -13.49
N ASP A 94 14.12 -9.16 -13.21
CA ASP A 94 14.48 -8.71 -11.86
C ASP A 94 13.29 -8.11 -11.11
N LYS A 95 12.13 -7.97 -11.76
CA LYS A 95 10.89 -7.53 -11.12
C LYS A 95 10.34 -8.67 -10.27
N ARG A 96 10.00 -8.37 -9.03
CA ARG A 96 9.40 -9.29 -8.07
C ARG A 96 7.99 -8.85 -7.75
N PHE A 97 7.19 -9.83 -7.38
CA PHE A 97 5.82 -9.65 -6.92
C PHE A 97 5.71 -10.30 -5.56
N SER A 98 5.01 -9.64 -4.65
CA SER A 98 4.65 -10.17 -3.35
C SER A 98 3.21 -9.80 -3.05
N GLY A 99 2.59 -10.47 -2.10
CA GLY A 99 1.33 -10.01 -1.54
C GLY A 99 1.45 -9.88 -0.03
N GLU A 100 0.79 -8.85 0.48
CA GLU A 100 0.79 -8.43 1.87
C GLU A 100 -0.63 -8.62 2.40
N VAL A 101 -0.76 -9.39 3.49
CA VAL A 101 -2.04 -9.63 4.16
C VAL A 101 -2.06 -8.77 5.41
N HIS A 102 -3.02 -7.85 5.47
CA HIS A 102 -3.29 -7.09 6.69
C HIS A 102 -4.45 -7.74 7.43
N TYR A 103 -4.26 -8.01 8.72
CA TYR A 103 -5.28 -8.56 9.58
C TYR A 103 -5.25 -7.89 10.96
N THR A 104 -6.38 -8.01 11.65
CA THR A 104 -6.56 -7.55 13.03
C THR A 104 -6.77 -8.76 13.94
N ILE A 105 -6.04 -8.80 15.06
CA ILE A 105 -6.22 -9.78 16.12
C ILE A 105 -7.30 -9.29 17.08
N LYS A 106 -8.29 -10.14 17.36
CA LYS A 106 -9.35 -9.89 18.34
C LYS A 106 -9.29 -10.96 19.42
N CYS A 107 -8.98 -10.55 20.63
CA CYS A 107 -9.01 -11.41 21.80
C CYS A 107 -10.42 -11.40 22.41
N THR A 108 -11.08 -12.55 22.48
CA THR A 108 -12.37 -12.67 23.16
C THR A 108 -12.19 -13.41 24.48
N PHE A 109 -12.63 -12.79 25.58
CA PHE A 109 -12.66 -13.43 26.88
C PHE A 109 -13.80 -14.45 26.89
N THR A 110 -13.47 -15.73 26.81
CA THR A 110 -14.40 -16.78 27.14
C THR A 110 -14.58 -16.79 28.64
N HIS A 111 -15.62 -16.11 29.14
CA HIS A 111 -16.14 -16.43 30.46
C HIS A 111 -16.42 -17.93 30.47
N GLY A 112 -15.56 -18.70 31.13
CA GLY A 112 -15.89 -20.05 31.53
C GLY A 112 -17.27 -19.98 32.16
N LYS A 113 -18.21 -20.78 31.65
CA LYS A 113 -19.41 -21.12 32.40
C LYS A 113 -18.93 -21.52 33.79
N GLN A 114 -19.12 -20.64 34.78
CA GLN A 114 -19.05 -21.05 36.18
C GLN A 114 -20.10 -22.16 36.31
N ARG A 115 -19.62 -23.40 36.39
CA ARG A 115 -20.38 -24.52 36.92
C ARG A 115 -20.29 -24.45 38.43
#